data_AF-A0AAN9EJJ3-F1
#
_entry.id   AF-A0AAN9EJJ3-F1
#
_cell.length_a   1.000
_cell.length_b   1.000
_cell.length_c   1.000
_cell.angle_alpha   90.00
_cell.angle_beta   90.00
_cell.angle_gamma   90.00
#
_symmetry.space_group_name_H-M   'P 1'
#
loop_
_entity.id
_entity.type
_entity.pdbx_description
1 polymer ?
#
loop_
_entity_poly.entity_id
_entity_poly.type
_entity_poly.pdbx_seq_one_letter_code
_entity_poly.pdbx_strand_id
1 'polypeptide(L)'
;MTMKVVVENLTGTLFYVQVGNDATVEDLKREIEAQQKLPCDRFILVLDADHSPLMRKDEENATLVDCGVQDGSYIYIFFNPLDNESDNQVVFTWPDNFLFGLNF
;
A
#
# COMPACT_ATOMS: atom_id res chain seq x y z
N MET A 1 10.46 -6.81 -18.36
CA MET A 1 10.47 -5.36 -18.11
C MET A 1 10.16 -5.14 -16.64
N THR A 2 10.67 -4.07 -16.05
CA THR A 2 10.52 -3.75 -14.62
C THR A 2 10.01 -2.32 -14.47
N MET A 3 9.27 -2.06 -13.40
CA MET A 3 8.86 -0.71 -13.02
C MET A 3 9.48 -0.32 -11.68
N LYS A 4 9.56 0.98 -11.43
CA LYS A 4 10.05 1.59 -10.20
C LYS A 4 8.96 2.47 -9.60
N VAL A 5 8.57 2.15 -8.38
CA VAL A 5 7.59 2.95 -7.61
C VAL A 5 8.30 3.75 -6.52
N VAL A 6 7.70 4.87 -6.15
CA VAL A 6 8.13 5.70 -5.02
C VAL A 6 7.29 5.35 -3.82
N VAL A 7 7.94 5.10 -2.69
CA VAL A 7 7.26 4.70 -1.46
C VAL A 7 7.61 5.66 -0.34
N GLU A 8 6.59 6.20 0.32
CA GLU A 8 6.71 7.04 1.50
C GLU A 8 6.31 6.28 2.76
N ASN A 9 7.17 6.28 3.77
CA ASN A 9 6.89 5.69 5.07
C ASN A 9 6.31 6.72 6.06
N LEU A 10 5.88 6.24 7.24
CA LEU A 10 5.30 7.09 8.29
C LEU A 10 6.24 8.18 8.85
N THR A 11 7.55 8.10 8.59
CA THR A 11 8.50 9.15 8.99
C THR A 11 8.71 10.21 7.89
N GLY A 12 7.94 10.15 6.80
CA GLY A 12 8.08 11.01 5.63
C GLY A 12 9.32 10.71 4.79
N THR A 13 9.92 9.53 4.98
CA THR A 13 11.11 9.10 4.22
C THR A 13 10.69 8.42 2.93
N LEU A 14 11.32 8.84 1.84
CA LEU A 14 11.08 8.30 0.49
C LEU A 14 12.15 7.31 0.10
N PHE A 15 11.71 6.21 -0.51
CA PHE A 15 12.59 5.22 -1.11
C PHE A 15 11.95 4.63 -2.38
N TYR A 16 12.80 4.04 -3.22
CA TYR A 16 12.37 3.46 -4.48
C TYR A 16 12.34 1.95 -4.39
N VAL A 17 11.25 1.36 -4.87
CA VAL A 17 11.09 -0.08 -4.95
C VAL A 17 10.99 -0.49 -6.42
N GLN A 18 11.79 -1.47 -6.82
CA GLN A 18 11.83 -1.97 -8.19
C GLN A 18 11.22 -3.36 -8.26
N VAL A 19 10.23 -3.54 -9.11
CA VAL A 19 9.46 -4.80 -9.25
C VAL A 19 9.26 -5.15 -10.73
N GLY A 20 8.88 -6.40 -11.00
CA GLY A 20 8.46 -6.83 -12.34
C GLY A 20 7.18 -6.11 -12.79
N ASN A 21 6.94 -6.00 -14.10
CA ASN A 21 5.71 -5.41 -14.62
C ASN A 21 4.46 -6.27 -14.35
N ASP A 22 4.66 -7.57 -14.11
CA ASP A 22 3.67 -8.57 -13.73
C ASP A 22 3.63 -8.82 -12.23
N ALA A 23 4.37 -8.02 -11.44
CA ALA A 23 4.44 -8.18 -10.00
C ALA A 23 3.08 -7.94 -9.35
N THR A 24 2.81 -8.75 -8.34
CA THR A 24 1.65 -8.64 -7.47
C THR A 24 1.92 -7.66 -6.34
N VAL A 25 0.89 -7.37 -5.55
CA VAL A 25 1.09 -6.56 -4.35
C VAL A 25 1.77 -7.33 -3.24
N GLU A 26 1.62 -8.65 -3.17
CA GLU A 26 2.46 -9.47 -2.30
C GLU A 26 3.95 -9.26 -2.61
N ASP A 27 4.33 -9.25 -3.89
CA ASP A 27 5.72 -9.02 -4.31
C ASP A 27 6.23 -7.64 -3.87
N LEU A 28 5.42 -6.59 -4.07
CA LEU A 28 5.77 -5.24 -3.62
C LEU A 28 5.94 -5.17 -2.09
N LYS A 29 5.03 -5.78 -1.33
CA LYS A 29 5.10 -5.87 0.13
C LYS A 29 6.36 -6.58 0.60
N ARG A 30 6.72 -7.71 -0.01
CA ARG A 30 7.94 -8.47 0.29
C ARG A 30 9.21 -7.67 0.01
N GLU A 31 9.24 -6.94 -1.11
CA GLU A 31 10.39 -6.10 -1.45
C GLU A 31 10.55 -4.93 -0.47
N ILE A 32 9.44 -4.30 -0.05
CA ILE A 32 9.45 -3.28 1.00
C ILE A 32 9.95 -3.88 2.33
N GLU A 33 9.47 -5.07 2.73
CA GLU A 33 9.94 -5.75 3.94
C GLU A 33 11.44 -6.03 3.90
N ALA A 34 11.95 -6.54 2.78
CA ALA A 34 13.36 -6.81 2.61
C ALA A 34 14.23 -5.54 2.76
N GLN A 35 13.77 -4.42 2.20
CA GLN A 35 14.49 -3.15 2.25
C GLN A 35 14.40 -2.45 3.60
N GLN A 36 13.20 -2.37 4.17
CA GLN A 36 12.92 -1.59 5.39
C GLN A 36 13.06 -2.43 6.66
N LYS A 37 13.11 -3.77 6.56
CA LYS A 37 13.10 -4.72 7.67
C LYS A 37 11.86 -4.55 8.56
N LEU A 38 10.71 -4.39 7.92
CA LEU A 38 9.42 -4.18 8.58
C LEU A 38 8.44 -5.29 8.19
N PRO A 39 7.62 -5.77 9.15
CA PRO A 39 6.74 -6.92 8.93
C PRO A 39 5.63 -6.58 7.93
N CYS A 40 5.62 -7.24 6.78
CA CYS A 40 4.75 -6.86 5.66
C CYS A 40 3.27 -7.25 5.84
N ASP A 41 2.97 -8.20 6.72
CA ASP A 41 1.62 -8.65 7.08
C ASP A 41 0.75 -7.52 7.65
N ARG A 42 1.40 -6.45 8.14
CA ARG A 42 0.74 -5.27 8.69
C ARG A 42 0.66 -4.10 7.71
N PHE A 43 1.28 -4.19 6.54
CA PHE A 43 1.28 -3.08 5.59
C PHE A 43 -0.09 -2.80 5.01
N ILE A 44 -0.44 -1.52 4.99
CA ILE A 44 -1.55 -0.96 4.23
C ILE A 44 -0.92 0.00 3.22
N LEU A 45 -1.12 -0.30 1.95
CA LEU A 45 -0.59 0.50 0.85
C LEU A 45 -1.71 1.39 0.30
N VAL A 46 -1.39 2.65 0.01
CA VAL A 46 -2.34 3.63 -0.54
C VAL A 46 -1.71 4.28 -1.74
N LEU A 47 -2.38 4.24 -2.89
CA LEU A 47 -1.93 4.90 -4.11
C LEU A 47 -2.28 6.39 -4.05
N ASP A 48 -1.33 7.25 -4.42
CA ASP A 48 -1.58 8.70 -4.44
C ASP A 48 -2.59 9.13 -5.52
N ALA A 49 -2.65 8.40 -6.65
CA ALA A 49 -3.43 8.80 -7.82
C ALA A 49 -4.94 8.83 -7.61
N ASP A 50 -5.48 7.97 -6.75
CA ASP A 50 -6.91 7.88 -6.45
C ASP A 50 -7.24 7.95 -4.96
N HIS A 51 -6.20 8.11 -4.10
CA HIS A 51 -6.28 8.05 -2.64
C HIS A 51 -7.07 6.84 -2.11
N SER A 52 -7.24 5.81 -2.93
CA SER A 52 -7.90 4.59 -2.54
C SER A 52 -6.88 3.71 -1.81
N PRO A 53 -7.26 3.08 -0.67
CA PRO A 53 -6.43 2.04 -0.11
C PRO A 53 -6.31 0.95 -1.17
N LEU A 54 -5.08 0.71 -1.63
CA LEU A 54 -4.80 -0.27 -2.68
C LEU A 54 -5.22 -1.66 -2.27
N MET A 55 -5.13 -1.99 -0.98
CA MET A 55 -5.22 -3.38 -0.57
C MET A 55 -5.84 -3.58 0.80
N ARG A 56 -6.92 -4.34 0.80
CA ARG A 56 -7.24 -5.25 1.89
C ARG A 56 -6.59 -6.63 1.61
N LYS A 57 -6.54 -7.48 2.64
CA LYS A 57 -5.85 -8.78 2.64
C LYS A 57 -6.35 -9.76 1.55
N ASP A 58 -7.53 -9.52 1.02
CA ASP A 58 -8.21 -10.27 -0.04
C ASP A 58 -7.67 -10.00 -1.45
N GLU A 59 -6.87 -8.94 -1.64
CA GLU A 59 -6.40 -8.55 -2.98
C GLU A 59 -4.91 -8.83 -3.21
N GLU A 60 -4.18 -9.48 -2.29
CA GLU A 60 -2.71 -9.66 -2.37
C GLU A 60 -2.20 -10.31 -3.67
N ASN A 61 -3.04 -11.11 -4.33
CA ASN A 61 -2.73 -11.76 -5.61
C ASN A 61 -2.99 -10.87 -6.85
N ALA A 62 -3.59 -9.69 -6.69
CA ALA A 62 -3.85 -8.77 -7.79
C ALA A 62 -2.51 -8.20 -8.30
N THR A 63 -2.41 -8.05 -9.62
CA THR A 63 -1.24 -7.42 -10.21
C THR A 63 -1.25 -5.93 -9.89
N LEU A 64 -0.07 -5.35 -9.74
CA LEU A 64 0.08 -3.92 -9.47
C LEU A 64 -0.60 -3.06 -10.57
N VAL A 65 -0.55 -3.51 -11.82
CA VAL A 65 -1.19 -2.83 -12.95
C VAL A 65 -2.71 -2.86 -12.85
N ASP A 66 -3.30 -3.99 -12.42
CA ASP A 66 -4.75 -4.08 -12.19
C ASP A 66 -5.20 -3.15 -11.06
N CYS A 67 -4.33 -2.88 -10.10
CA CYS A 67 -4.52 -1.89 -9.04
C CYS A 67 -4.19 -0.44 -9.47
N GLY A 68 -3.93 -0.19 -10.76
CA GLY A 68 -3.64 1.15 -11.27
C GLY A 68 -2.22 1.67 -11.02
N VAL A 69 -1.32 0.84 -10.47
CA VAL A 69 0.08 1.19 -10.25
C VAL A 69 0.84 1.17 -11.58
N GLN A 70 1.65 2.20 -11.80
CA GLN A 70 2.46 2.39 -13.00
C GLN A 70 3.90 2.73 -12.60
N ASP A 71 4.81 2.76 -13.58
CA ASP A 71 6.17 3.24 -13.36
C ASP A 71 6.13 4.70 -12.89
N GLY A 72 6.82 4.97 -11.78
CA GLY A 72 6.84 6.27 -11.12
C GLY A 72 5.66 6.55 -10.18
N SER A 73 4.70 5.61 -10.02
CA SER A 73 3.61 5.76 -9.06
C SER A 73 4.10 5.98 -7.63
N TYR A 74 3.34 6.76 -6.87
CA TYR A 74 3.64 7.13 -5.50
C TYR A 74 2.71 6.39 -4.53
N ILE A 75 3.30 5.71 -3.54
CA ILE A 75 2.58 4.83 -2.62
C ILE A 75 2.92 5.23 -1.18
N TYR A 76 1.90 5.40 -0.34
CA TYR A 76 2.07 5.60 1.09
C TYR A 76 1.95 4.27 1.84
N ILE A 77 2.84 4.02 2.80
CA ILE A 77 2.76 2.86 3.71
C ILE A 77 2.16 3.29 5.06
N PHE A 78 1.11 2.57 5.47
CA PHE A 78 0.55 2.57 6.82
C PHE A 78 0.64 1.17 7.45
N PHE A 79 0.35 1.08 8.75
CA PHE A 79 0.41 -0.16 9.50
C PHE A 79 -0.90 -0.45 10.20
N ASN A 80 -1.47 -1.64 9.99
CA ASN A 80 -2.53 -2.14 10.85
C ASN A 80 -1.96 -2.32 12.28
N PRO A 81 -2.65 -1.88 13.34
CA PRO A 81 -2.30 -2.25 14.70
C PRO A 81 -2.28 -3.79 14.85
N LEU A 82 -1.53 -4.29 15.85
CA LEU A 82 -1.52 -5.71 16.17
C LEU A 82 -2.91 -6.07 16.72
N ASP A 83 -3.68 -6.87 15.97
CA ASP A 83 -4.99 -7.35 16.40
C ASP A 83 -4.86 -8.11 17.73
N ASN A 84 -5.48 -7.57 18.77
CA ASN A 84 -5.84 -8.32 19.97
C ASN A 84 -7.25 -8.91 19.77
N GLU A 85 -7.35 -9.97 18.97
CA GLU A 85 -8.52 -10.88 18.87
C GLU A 85 -9.91 -10.23 19.10
N SER A 86 -10.23 -9.16 18.38
CA SER A 86 -11.62 -8.78 18.21
C SER A 86 -11.81 -8.30 16.78
N ASP A 87 -12.76 -8.92 16.08
CA ASP A 87 -13.24 -8.58 14.74
C ASP A 87 -13.86 -7.18 14.69
N ASN A 88 -13.10 -6.17 15.10
CA ASN A 88 -13.44 -4.77 15.00
C ASN A 88 -12.54 -4.20 13.91
N GLN A 89 -13.04 -4.31 12.69
CA GLN A 89 -12.82 -3.40 11.57
C GLN A 89 -12.01 -2.18 12.02
N VAL A 90 -10.69 -2.21 11.79
CA VAL A 90 -9.87 -1.02 12.00
C VAL A 90 -10.33 -0.03 10.94
N VAL A 91 -11.32 0.77 11.30
CA VAL A 91 -11.62 2.02 10.62
C VAL A 91 -10.40 2.87 10.87
N PHE A 92 -9.48 2.85 9.89
CA PHE A 92 -8.58 3.96 9.70
C PHE A 92 -9.50 5.17 9.58
N THR A 93 -9.61 5.96 10.65
CA THR A 93 -10.27 7.25 10.62
C THR A 93 -9.35 8.13 9.79
N TRP A 94 -9.49 8.02 8.47
CA TRP A 94 -8.87 8.93 7.54
C TRP A 94 -9.19 10.36 7.99
N PRO A 95 -8.22 11.28 8.03
CA PRO A 95 -8.52 12.70 8.19
C PRO A 95 -9.58 13.09 7.15
N ASP A 96 -10.58 13.90 7.53
CA ASP A 96 -11.71 14.29 6.68
C ASP A 96 -11.31 14.86 5.31
N ASN A 97 -10.05 15.29 5.14
CA ASN A 97 -9.46 15.69 3.86
C ASN A 97 -9.37 14.57 2.81
N PHE A 98 -9.49 13.29 3.17
CA PHE A 98 -9.44 12.16 2.23
C PHE A 98 -10.85 11.65 1.82
N LEU A 99 -11.93 12.21 2.40
CA LEU A 99 -13.31 11.74 2.17
C LEU A 99 -14.08 12.54 1.10
N PHE A 100 -13.51 13.59 0.52
CA PHE A 100 -14.20 14.45 -0.45
C PHE A 100 -14.51 13.79 -1.83
N GLY A 101 -14.15 12.53 -2.02
CA GLY A 101 -14.39 11.79 -3.27
C GLY A 101 -15.59 10.82 -3.25
N LEU A 102 -16.16 10.48 -2.09
CA LEU A 102 -17.23 9.48 -2.01
C LEU A 102 -18.58 10.17 -1.77
N ASN A 103 -19.26 10.54 -2.87
CA ASN A 103 -20.70 10.78 -2.80
C ASN A 103 -21.40 9.42 -2.70
N PHE A 104 -22.18 9.25 -1.62
CA PHE A 104 -23.09 8.12 -1.38
C PHE A 104 -24.20 8.02 -2.44
#